data_AF-A0A7X8V3M3-F1
#
_entry.id   AF-A0A7X8V3M3-F1
#
_cell.length_a   1.000
_cell.length_b   1.000
_cell.length_c   1.000
_cell.angle_alpha   90.00
_cell.angle_beta   90.00
_cell.angle_gamma   90.00
#
_symmetry.space_group_name_H-M   'P 1'
#
loop_
_entity.id
_entity.type
_entity.pdbx_description
1 polymer ?
#
loop_
_entity_poly.entity_id
_entity_poly.type
_entity_poly.pdbx_seq_one_letter_code
_entity_poly.pdbx_strand_id
1 'polypeptide(L)'
;QYRYPTEYGGQRRPYQQWTVTGAAAALLGYTGQGPRITAATVGKVVDMGCKDPLNLGAAMAPAAAETIACHLQDTGWDPGSFDLILTGDLGEIGFKLCRELLAEKDIQLGENFSDCGLLIYDREKQDVHAGASGCATAGLVAFGHLYRRFQKGELSRVLLVATGALHSPTSFLQGENIPCIAHAVRIEA
;
A
#
# COMPACT_ATOMS: atom_id res chain seq x y z
N GLN A 1 0.50 -15.29 4.50
CA GLN A 1 -0.49 -16.39 4.29
C GLN A 1 0.16 -17.61 3.66
N TYR A 2 1.12 -17.42 2.75
CA TYR A 2 1.92 -18.51 2.18
C TYR A 2 3.26 -18.58 2.91
N ARG A 3 3.66 -19.79 3.30
CA ARG A 3 5.03 -20.09 3.71
C ARG A 3 5.51 -21.20 2.80
N TYR A 4 6.65 -21.00 2.15
CA TYR A 4 7.29 -22.08 1.43
C TYR A 4 7.90 -23.04 2.45
N PRO A 5 7.57 -24.34 2.43
CA PRO A 5 8.12 -25.27 3.41
C PRO A 5 9.63 -25.34 3.26
N THR A 6 10.33 -25.23 4.39
CA THR A 6 11.80 -25.24 4.42
C THR A 6 12.36 -26.56 3.89
N GLU A 7 11.61 -27.66 3.99
CA GLU A 7 12.02 -28.97 3.48
C GLU A 7 12.24 -28.99 1.96
N TYR A 8 11.63 -28.06 1.21
CA TYR A 8 11.85 -27.93 -0.23
C TYR A 8 13.10 -27.11 -0.59
N GLY A 9 13.91 -26.68 0.39
CA GLY A 9 15.09 -25.86 0.16
C GLY A 9 14.79 -24.48 -0.42
N GLY A 10 13.54 -24.01 -0.27
CA GLY A 10 13.09 -22.74 -0.84
C GLY A 10 13.77 -21.55 -0.16
N GLN A 11 14.48 -20.74 -0.95
CA GLN A 11 15.01 -19.45 -0.50
C GLN A 11 14.04 -18.33 -0.86
N ARG A 12 13.87 -17.38 0.07
CA ARG A 12 13.05 -16.19 -0.15
C ARG A 12 13.64 -15.38 -1.31
N ARG A 13 12.82 -15.00 -2.30
CA ARG A 13 13.28 -14.22 -3.46
C ARG A 13 13.49 -12.74 -3.06
N PRO A 14 14.42 -12.00 -3.69
CA PRO A 14 14.64 -10.57 -3.41
C PRO A 14 13.42 -9.67 -3.65
N TYR A 15 12.46 -10.10 -4.45
CA TYR A 15 11.23 -9.36 -4.72
C TYR A 15 10.09 -9.68 -3.73
N GLN A 16 10.27 -10.62 -2.80
CA GLN A 16 9.27 -10.98 -1.81
C GLN A 16 9.28 -10.01 -0.62
N GLN A 17 8.10 -9.57 -0.20
CA GLN A 17 7.93 -8.81 1.03
C GLN A 17 8.02 -9.68 2.29
N TRP A 18 8.22 -9.05 3.45
CA TRP A 18 8.19 -9.65 4.78
C TRP A 18 6.90 -9.26 5.52
N THR A 19 6.10 -10.23 5.99
CA THR A 19 4.85 -9.91 6.70
C THR A 19 5.13 -9.29 8.07
N VAL A 20 4.54 -8.12 8.31
CA VAL A 20 4.66 -7.39 9.57
C VAL A 20 3.95 -8.13 10.70
N THR A 21 4.60 -8.18 11.86
CA THR A 21 3.99 -8.61 13.12
C THR A 21 3.47 -7.39 13.86
N GLY A 22 2.14 -7.25 13.94
CA GLY A 22 1.52 -6.22 14.76
C GLY A 22 0.02 -6.10 14.50
N ALA A 23 -0.61 -5.15 15.19
CA ALA A 23 -2.01 -4.82 15.04
C ALA A 23 -2.18 -3.31 15.23
N ALA A 24 -3.17 -2.73 14.56
CA ALA A 24 -3.48 -1.32 14.65
C ALA A 24 -5.00 -1.13 14.69
N ALA A 25 -5.46 -0.14 15.45
CA ALA A 25 -6.86 0.22 15.56
C ALA A 25 -6.99 1.73 15.68
N ALA A 26 -8.12 2.27 15.22
CA ALA A 26 -8.49 3.67 15.36
C ALA A 26 -9.92 3.79 15.86
N LEU A 27 -10.19 4.84 16.64
CA LEU A 27 -11.53 5.24 17.05
C LEU A 27 -11.98 6.40 16.18
N LEU A 28 -13.12 6.24 15.53
CA LEU A 28 -13.74 7.30 14.73
C LEU A 28 -14.93 7.89 15.48
N GLY A 29 -15.05 9.21 15.45
CA GLY A 29 -16.18 9.94 16.01
C GLY A 29 -16.50 11.15 15.14
N TYR A 30 -17.76 11.62 15.21
CA TYR A 30 -18.20 12.81 14.47
C TYR A 30 -17.54 14.10 15.00
N THR A 31 -17.11 14.09 16.25
CA THR A 31 -16.45 15.20 16.94
C THR A 31 -15.22 14.69 17.67
N GLY A 32 -14.17 15.51 17.73
CA GLY A 32 -12.95 15.17 18.45
C GLY A 32 -11.81 16.10 18.08
N GLN A 33 -10.69 15.90 18.77
CA GLN A 33 -9.41 16.53 18.48
C GLN A 33 -8.53 15.47 17.78
N GLY A 34 -8.13 15.73 16.55
CA GLY A 34 -7.36 14.81 15.73
C GLY A 34 -7.64 14.98 14.24
N PRO A 35 -6.83 14.34 13.39
CA PRO A 35 -7.01 14.40 11.95
C PRO A 35 -8.35 13.79 11.54
N ARG A 36 -8.92 14.34 10.47
CA ARG A 36 -10.25 14.07 9.94
C ARG A 36 -10.13 13.22 8.68
N ILE A 37 -11.05 12.28 8.53
CA ILE A 37 -11.28 11.61 7.25
C ILE A 37 -12.16 12.53 6.41
N THR A 38 -11.66 13.02 5.28
CA THR A 38 -12.39 14.01 4.45
C THR A 38 -12.86 13.44 3.11
N ALA A 39 -12.30 12.31 2.67
CA ALA A 39 -12.76 11.57 1.51
C ALA A 39 -12.33 10.11 1.60
N ALA A 40 -13.06 9.24 0.89
CA ALA A 40 -12.66 7.86 0.67
C ALA A 40 -13.00 7.44 -0.77
N THR A 41 -12.14 6.63 -1.38
CA THR A 41 -12.38 6.04 -2.70
C THR A 41 -12.34 4.52 -2.56
N VAL A 42 -13.48 3.90 -2.85
CA VAL A 42 -13.61 2.45 -2.88
C VAL A 42 -13.10 1.97 -4.23
N GLY A 43 -11.94 1.29 -4.27
CA GLY A 43 -11.43 0.77 -5.52
C GLY A 43 -12.20 -0.45 -6.02
N LYS A 44 -11.85 -0.82 -7.25
CA LYS A 44 -12.35 -1.97 -7.99
C LYS A 44 -11.28 -3.05 -8.07
N VAL A 45 -11.72 -4.29 -8.27
CA VAL A 45 -10.80 -5.40 -8.53
C VAL A 45 -10.08 -5.16 -9.86
N VAL A 46 -8.77 -5.33 -9.86
CA VAL A 46 -7.90 -5.27 -11.04
C VAL A 46 -7.11 -6.58 -11.10
N ASP A 47 -7.15 -7.22 -12.26
CA ASP A 47 -6.39 -8.44 -12.55
C ASP A 47 -5.67 -8.26 -13.90
N MET A 48 -4.34 -8.24 -13.85
CA MET A 48 -3.45 -8.11 -15.01
C MET A 48 -2.78 -9.45 -15.39
N GLY A 49 -3.33 -10.57 -14.93
CA GLY A 49 -2.83 -11.91 -15.27
C GLY A 49 -1.63 -12.38 -14.45
N CYS A 50 -1.33 -11.73 -13.31
CA CYS A 50 -0.23 -12.17 -12.45
C CYS A 50 -0.60 -13.47 -11.73
N LYS A 51 0.30 -14.46 -11.78
CA LYS A 51 0.11 -15.79 -11.17
C LYS A 51 1.16 -16.15 -10.12
N ASP A 52 2.22 -15.35 -9.97
CA ASP A 52 3.29 -15.62 -9.00
C ASP A 52 2.89 -15.11 -7.61
N PRO A 53 2.58 -16.00 -6.64
CA PRO A 53 2.18 -15.60 -5.28
C PRO A 53 3.33 -15.02 -4.47
N LEU A 54 4.56 -15.05 -5.01
CA LEU A 54 5.75 -14.47 -4.40
C LEU A 54 6.01 -13.04 -4.89
N ASN A 55 5.31 -12.59 -5.95
CA ASN A 55 5.48 -11.25 -6.53
C ASN A 55 4.20 -10.40 -6.37
N LEU A 56 3.71 -10.33 -5.13
CA LEU A 56 2.46 -9.62 -4.82
C LEU A 56 2.58 -8.11 -5.04
N GLY A 57 3.77 -7.52 -4.87
CA GLY A 57 3.99 -6.10 -5.15
C GLY A 57 3.63 -5.75 -6.60
N ALA A 58 4.12 -6.55 -7.57
CA ALA A 58 3.78 -6.35 -8.97
C ALA A 58 2.30 -6.62 -9.28
N ALA A 59 1.69 -7.62 -8.63
CA ALA A 59 0.26 -7.91 -8.80
C ALA A 59 -0.63 -6.76 -8.31
N MET A 60 -0.27 -6.11 -7.20
CA MET A 60 -1.07 -5.06 -6.56
C MET A 60 -0.87 -3.66 -7.16
N ALA A 61 0.27 -3.39 -7.79
CA ALA A 61 0.60 -2.07 -8.34
C ALA A 61 -0.49 -1.48 -9.26
N PRO A 62 -1.11 -2.23 -10.19
CA PRO A 62 -2.20 -1.72 -11.03
C PRO A 62 -3.44 -1.29 -10.23
N ALA A 63 -3.81 -2.04 -9.19
CA ALA A 63 -4.96 -1.69 -8.36
C ALA A 63 -4.73 -0.38 -7.57
N ALA A 64 -3.51 -0.18 -7.08
CA ALA A 64 -3.10 1.06 -6.41
C ALA A 64 -3.13 2.25 -7.38
N ALA A 65 -2.48 2.11 -8.54
CA ALA A 65 -2.42 3.17 -9.56
C ALA A 65 -3.82 3.58 -10.03
N GLU A 66 -4.70 2.60 -10.29
CA GLU A 66 -6.08 2.87 -10.71
C GLU A 66 -6.89 3.58 -9.63
N THR A 67 -6.71 3.21 -8.35
CA THR A 67 -7.43 3.83 -7.24
C THR A 67 -6.93 5.25 -6.97
N ILE A 68 -5.62 5.50 -7.07
CA ILE A 68 -5.04 6.84 -6.97
C ILE A 68 -5.54 7.73 -8.10
N ALA A 69 -5.49 7.25 -9.36
CA ALA A 69 -5.97 7.99 -10.52
C ALA A 69 -7.46 8.33 -10.39
N CYS A 70 -8.28 7.35 -10.01
CA CYS A 70 -9.71 7.54 -9.77
C CYS A 70 -9.97 8.59 -8.67
N HIS A 71 -9.26 8.50 -7.53
CA HIS A 71 -9.41 9.47 -6.45
C HIS A 71 -9.11 10.91 -6.90
N LEU A 72 -8.00 11.11 -7.63
CA LEU A 72 -7.60 12.42 -8.11
C LEU A 72 -8.57 12.97 -9.16
N GLN A 73 -9.03 12.12 -10.08
CA GLN A 73 -10.00 12.48 -11.10
C GLN A 73 -11.37 12.86 -10.50
N ASP A 74 -11.90 12.04 -9.59
CA ASP A 74 -13.22 12.24 -9.00
C ASP A 74 -13.28 13.47 -8.10
N THR A 75 -12.18 13.76 -7.40
CA THR A 75 -12.12 14.86 -6.43
C THR A 75 -11.56 16.15 -7.02
N GLY A 76 -10.89 16.09 -8.17
CA GLY A 76 -10.23 17.23 -8.82
C GLY A 76 -9.01 17.77 -8.07
N TRP A 77 -8.45 17.00 -7.13
CA TRP A 77 -7.31 17.44 -6.33
C TRP A 77 -6.00 17.29 -7.09
N ASP A 78 -5.14 18.30 -6.94
CA ASP A 78 -3.77 18.27 -7.45
C ASP A 78 -2.92 17.29 -6.59
N PRO A 79 -2.20 16.33 -7.20
CA PRO A 79 -1.28 15.47 -6.48
C PRO A 79 -0.23 16.23 -5.66
N GLY A 80 0.21 17.40 -6.13
CA GLY A 80 1.18 18.26 -5.42
C GLY A 80 0.62 18.90 -4.15
N SER A 81 -0.69 18.91 -3.96
CA SER A 81 -1.34 19.46 -2.78
C SER A 81 -1.32 18.53 -1.55
N PHE A 82 -0.92 17.27 -1.73
CA PHE A 82 -0.75 16.31 -0.65
C PHE A 82 0.67 16.41 -0.10
N ASP A 83 0.81 16.49 1.22
CA ASP A 83 2.12 16.38 1.87
C ASP A 83 2.70 14.97 1.66
N LEU A 84 1.83 13.97 1.60
CA LEU A 84 2.21 12.57 1.40
C LEU A 84 1.08 11.72 0.80
N ILE A 85 1.40 10.95 -0.23
CA ILE A 85 0.58 9.89 -0.81
C ILE A 85 1.29 8.58 -0.49
N LEU A 86 0.60 7.68 0.21
CA LEU A 86 1.15 6.43 0.71
C LEU A 86 0.38 5.24 0.18
N THR A 87 1.10 4.27 -0.36
CA THR A 87 0.58 2.94 -0.64
C THR A 87 0.78 2.01 0.56
N GLY A 88 -0.04 0.96 0.64
CA GLY A 88 -0.11 0.10 1.82
C GLY A 88 1.09 -0.86 1.96
N ASP A 89 1.29 -1.72 0.98
CA ASP A 89 2.34 -2.73 1.04
C ASP A 89 2.81 -3.23 -0.34
N LEU A 90 2.94 -2.31 -1.28
CA LEU A 90 3.48 -2.61 -2.59
C LEU A 90 4.94 -3.09 -2.52
N GLY A 91 5.68 -2.63 -1.50
CA GLY A 91 7.12 -2.85 -1.41
C GLY A 91 7.87 -2.22 -2.58
N GLU A 92 9.17 -2.43 -2.66
CA GLU A 92 10.04 -1.73 -3.61
C GLU A 92 9.64 -1.97 -5.08
N ILE A 93 9.30 -3.22 -5.41
CA ILE A 93 8.95 -3.62 -6.77
C ILE A 93 7.59 -3.02 -7.18
N GLY A 94 6.56 -3.25 -6.37
CA GLY A 94 5.23 -2.75 -6.66
C GLY A 94 5.17 -1.22 -6.65
N PHE A 95 5.94 -0.57 -5.76
CA PHE A 95 5.99 0.87 -5.65
C PHE A 95 6.55 1.53 -6.92
N LYS A 96 7.65 0.99 -7.47
CA LYS A 96 8.22 1.47 -8.74
C LYS A 96 7.23 1.28 -9.90
N LEU A 97 6.61 0.11 -10.00
CA LEU A 97 5.61 -0.17 -11.03
C LEU A 97 4.38 0.73 -10.92
N CYS A 98 3.90 0.99 -9.70
CA CYS A 98 2.77 1.89 -9.47
C CYS A 98 3.09 3.32 -9.93
N ARG A 99 4.31 3.80 -9.66
CA ARG A 99 4.78 5.11 -10.15
C ARG A 99 4.83 5.16 -11.68
N GLU A 100 5.32 4.11 -12.33
CA GLU A 100 5.34 4.00 -13.80
C GLU A 100 3.92 4.02 -14.39
N LEU A 101 3.01 3.22 -13.84
CA LEU A 101 1.61 3.14 -14.28
C LEU A 101 0.84 4.46 -14.08
N LEU A 102 1.17 5.22 -13.04
CA LEU A 102 0.62 6.57 -12.82
C LEU A 102 1.19 7.57 -13.84
N ALA A 103 2.49 7.48 -14.15
CA ALA A 103 3.11 8.31 -15.17
C ALA A 103 2.51 8.07 -16.57
N GLU A 104 2.17 6.82 -16.91
CA GLU A 104 1.44 6.47 -18.15
C GLU A 104 0.03 7.08 -18.22
N LYS A 105 -0.54 7.47 -17.06
CA LYS A 105 -1.84 8.15 -16.94
C LYS A 105 -1.68 9.68 -16.79
N ASP A 106 -0.51 10.22 -17.11
CA ASP A 106 -0.14 11.64 -16.95
C ASP A 106 -0.19 12.14 -15.48
N ILE A 107 -0.12 11.23 -14.50
CA ILE A 107 -0.07 11.58 -13.07
C ILE A 107 1.36 11.45 -12.58
N GLN A 108 2.07 12.58 -12.54
CA GLN A 108 3.44 12.64 -12.03
C GLN A 108 3.44 12.84 -10.52
N LEU A 109 3.86 11.80 -9.78
CA LEU A 109 4.05 11.89 -8.34
C LEU A 109 5.53 12.13 -8.01
N GLY A 110 5.79 13.16 -7.21
CA GLY A 110 7.15 13.54 -6.79
C GLY A 110 7.62 12.81 -5.53
N GLU A 111 8.43 13.51 -4.74
CA GLU A 111 8.95 13.04 -3.45
C GLU A 111 7.85 12.83 -2.40
N ASN A 112 6.65 13.36 -2.65
CA ASN A 112 5.49 13.16 -1.80
C ASN A 112 4.81 11.80 -2.01
N PHE A 113 5.40 10.85 -2.73
CA PHE A 113 4.87 9.50 -2.91
C PHE A 113 5.76 8.44 -2.26
N SER A 114 5.17 7.57 -1.45
CA SER A 114 5.87 6.52 -0.71
C SER A 114 5.00 5.27 -0.49
N ASP A 115 5.54 4.27 0.20
CA ASP A 115 4.87 3.01 0.54
C ASP A 115 5.10 2.68 2.02
N CYS A 116 4.06 2.30 2.75
CA CYS A 116 4.18 1.96 4.17
C CYS A 116 5.11 0.76 4.38
N GLY A 117 5.16 -0.18 3.43
CA GLY A 117 6.09 -1.31 3.44
C GLY A 117 7.56 -0.92 3.31
N LEU A 118 7.86 0.26 2.76
CA LEU A 118 9.22 0.81 2.70
C LEU A 118 9.61 1.62 3.94
N LEU A 119 8.64 2.05 4.76
CA LEU A 119 8.87 2.91 5.92
C LEU A 119 8.98 2.17 7.24
N ILE A 120 8.43 0.95 7.36
CA ILE A 120 8.29 0.27 8.65
C ILE A 120 9.57 -0.39 9.16
N TYR A 121 10.48 -0.76 8.26
CA TYR A 121 11.73 -1.45 8.57
C TYR A 121 12.95 -0.60 8.23
N ASP A 122 14.03 -0.76 9.00
CA ASP A 122 15.36 -0.30 8.60
C ASP A 122 15.90 -1.29 7.57
N ARG A 123 15.72 -0.98 6.28
CA ARG A 123 16.05 -1.88 5.17
C ARG A 123 17.56 -2.11 4.98
N GLU A 124 18.42 -1.29 5.59
CA GLU A 124 19.87 -1.48 5.56
C GLU A 124 20.32 -2.47 6.63
N LYS A 125 19.70 -2.40 7.82
CA LYS A 125 20.06 -3.28 8.95
C LYS A 125 19.23 -4.56 9.01
N GLN A 126 18.04 -4.56 8.42
CA GLN A 126 17.10 -5.67 8.45
C GLN A 126 16.91 -6.23 7.06
N ASP A 127 17.24 -7.51 6.89
CA ASP A 127 17.06 -8.22 5.62
C ASP A 127 15.56 -8.48 5.36
N VAL A 128 14.86 -7.47 4.85
CA VAL A 128 13.42 -7.54 4.53
C VAL A 128 13.14 -7.57 3.04
N HIS A 129 14.19 -7.68 2.20
CA HIS A 129 14.09 -7.72 0.74
C HIS A 129 13.28 -6.54 0.18
N ALA A 130 12.16 -6.81 -0.50
CA ALA A 130 11.30 -5.81 -1.12
C ALA A 130 10.54 -4.93 -0.11
N GLY A 131 10.67 -5.17 1.19
CA GLY A 131 10.01 -4.39 2.24
C GLY A 131 8.91 -5.18 2.93
N ALA A 132 7.98 -4.47 3.56
CA ALA A 132 6.96 -5.08 4.40
C ALA A 132 5.67 -5.44 3.64
N SER A 133 4.90 -6.36 4.22
CA SER A 133 3.56 -6.73 3.77
C SER A 133 2.60 -7.02 4.91
N GLY A 134 1.32 -7.10 4.56
CA GLY A 134 0.28 -7.62 5.44
C GLY A 134 -0.62 -6.54 6.01
N CYS A 135 -1.77 -6.98 6.51
CA CYS A 135 -2.88 -6.12 6.91
C CYS A 135 -2.53 -5.06 7.99
N ALA A 136 -1.50 -5.32 8.79
CA ALA A 136 -1.07 -4.39 9.83
C ALA A 136 -0.21 -3.24 9.30
N THR A 137 0.43 -3.37 8.13
CA THR A 137 1.47 -2.42 7.64
C THR A 137 0.94 -1.00 7.52
N ALA A 138 -0.13 -0.80 6.74
CA ALA A 138 -0.73 0.50 6.52
C ALA A 138 -1.24 1.11 7.85
N GLY A 139 -1.90 0.30 8.69
CA GLY A 139 -2.42 0.74 9.98
C GLY A 139 -1.34 1.16 10.98
N LEU A 140 -0.24 0.40 11.07
CA LEU A 140 0.88 0.71 11.98
C LEU A 140 1.62 1.98 11.55
N VAL A 141 1.84 2.17 10.26
CA VAL A 141 2.45 3.40 9.74
C VAL A 141 1.52 4.59 9.92
N ALA A 142 0.24 4.45 9.58
CA ALA A 142 -0.75 5.53 9.68
C ALA A 142 -1.00 5.95 11.14
N PHE A 143 -1.37 5.01 12.01
CA PHE A 143 -1.76 5.31 13.39
C PHE A 143 -0.57 5.44 14.34
N GLY A 144 0.62 5.01 13.91
CA GLY A 144 1.88 5.21 14.63
C GLY A 144 2.62 6.45 14.14
N HIS A 145 3.35 6.31 13.04
CA HIS A 145 4.27 7.33 12.56
C HIS A 145 3.53 8.59 12.07
N LEU A 146 2.55 8.46 11.16
CA LEU A 146 1.88 9.62 10.57
C LEU A 146 1.01 10.37 11.58
N TYR A 147 0.27 9.65 12.42
CA TYR A 147 -0.57 10.28 13.45
C TYR A 147 0.25 11.21 14.36
N ARG A 148 1.45 10.80 14.78
CA ARG A 148 2.36 11.67 15.55
C ARG A 148 2.81 12.90 14.76
N ARG A 149 3.01 12.77 13.44
CA ARG A 149 3.39 13.90 12.57
C ARG A 149 2.23 14.88 12.37
N PHE A 150 0.99 14.39 12.26
CA PHE A 150 -0.21 15.23 12.30
C PHE A 150 -0.30 15.99 13.63
N GLN A 151 -0.10 15.31 14.78
CA GLN A 151 -0.14 15.97 16.10
C GLN A 151 0.91 17.07 16.26
N LYS A 152 2.05 16.97 15.55
CA LYS A 152 3.11 17.98 15.55
C LYS A 152 2.91 19.10 14.51
N GLY A 153 1.88 19.01 13.66
CA GLY A 153 1.67 19.93 12.55
C GLY A 153 2.66 19.78 11.40
N GLU A 154 3.38 18.65 11.32
CA GLU A 154 4.33 18.35 10.23
C GLU A 154 3.63 17.80 8.98
N LEU A 155 2.39 17.33 9.14
CA LEU A 155 1.53 16.86 8.07
C LEU A 155 0.17 17.53 8.21
N SER A 156 -0.38 17.98 7.08
CA SER A 156 -1.70 18.58 6.95
C SER A 156 -2.62 17.74 6.09
N ARG A 157 -2.10 17.09 5.03
CA ARG A 157 -2.90 16.29 4.10
C ARG A 157 -2.17 15.04 3.63
N VAL A 158 -2.79 13.88 3.86
CA VAL A 158 -2.27 12.58 3.45
C VAL A 158 -3.33 11.78 2.69
N LEU A 159 -2.92 11.12 1.60
CA LEU A 159 -3.73 10.09 0.94
C LEU A 159 -3.15 8.71 1.27
N LEU A 160 -3.89 7.89 2.01
CA LEU A 160 -3.48 6.52 2.35
C LEU A 160 -4.23 5.52 1.46
N VAL A 161 -3.51 4.69 0.72
CA VAL A 161 -4.03 3.74 -0.27
C VAL A 161 -3.64 2.32 0.12
N ALA A 162 -4.52 1.64 0.87
CA ALA A 162 -4.29 0.27 1.29
C ALA A 162 -4.54 -0.71 0.14
N THR A 163 -3.61 -1.62 -0.09
CA THR A 163 -3.62 -2.62 -1.16
C THR A 163 -3.89 -4.02 -0.62
N GLY A 164 -4.43 -4.91 -1.46
CA GLY A 164 -4.63 -6.31 -1.10
C GLY A 164 -4.69 -7.24 -2.30
N ALA A 165 -4.06 -8.40 -2.16
CA ALA A 165 -4.12 -9.51 -3.13
C ALA A 165 -5.14 -10.55 -2.68
N LEU A 166 -6.17 -10.77 -3.50
CA LEU A 166 -7.32 -11.64 -3.21
C LEU A 166 -7.08 -13.05 -3.76
N HIS A 167 -6.24 -13.83 -3.08
CA HIS A 167 -5.88 -15.18 -3.52
C HIS A 167 -5.94 -16.20 -2.38
N SER A 168 -6.00 -17.48 -2.73
CA SER A 168 -6.04 -18.60 -1.80
C SER A 168 -5.12 -19.74 -2.26
N PRO A 169 -4.73 -20.69 -1.38
CA PRO A 169 -3.95 -21.85 -1.81
C PRO A 169 -4.64 -22.60 -2.96
N THR A 170 -5.97 -22.70 -2.92
CA THR A 170 -6.77 -23.36 -3.95
C THR A 170 -6.68 -22.64 -5.30
N SER A 171 -6.95 -21.33 -5.35
CA SER A 171 -6.93 -20.57 -6.61
C SER A 171 -5.55 -20.61 -7.26
N PHE A 172 -4.49 -20.47 -6.46
CA PHE A 172 -3.12 -20.58 -6.95
C PHE A 172 -2.81 -21.98 -7.53
N LEU A 173 -3.15 -23.06 -6.82
CA LEU A 173 -2.90 -24.43 -7.27
C LEU A 173 -3.74 -24.81 -8.50
N GLN A 174 -4.84 -24.11 -8.75
CA GLN A 174 -5.65 -24.23 -9.97
C GLN A 174 -5.12 -23.39 -11.14
N GLY A 175 -4.04 -22.63 -10.94
CA GLY A 175 -3.43 -21.78 -11.97
C GLY A 175 -4.24 -20.53 -12.28
N GLU A 176 -5.12 -20.10 -11.38
CA GLU A 176 -5.85 -18.84 -11.49
C GLU A 176 -4.90 -17.64 -11.31
N ASN A 177 -5.35 -16.48 -11.78
CA ASN A 177 -4.66 -15.22 -11.56
C ASN A 177 -4.85 -14.73 -10.11
N ILE A 178 -4.08 -13.70 -9.74
CA ILE A 178 -4.15 -13.03 -8.44
C ILE A 178 -4.88 -11.69 -8.61
N PRO A 179 -6.22 -11.65 -8.43
CA PRO A 179 -6.95 -10.39 -8.46
C PRO A 179 -6.54 -9.52 -7.28
N CYS A 180 -6.37 -8.22 -7.52
CA CYS A 180 -5.93 -7.26 -6.51
C CYS A 180 -6.93 -6.11 -6.39
N ILE A 181 -6.94 -5.46 -5.22
CA ILE A 181 -7.79 -4.30 -4.95
C ILE A 181 -7.01 -3.26 -4.14
N ALA A 182 -7.41 -2.00 -4.23
CA ALA A 182 -6.92 -0.96 -3.35
C ALA A 182 -8.07 -0.04 -2.89
N HIS A 183 -7.94 0.54 -1.71
CA HIS A 183 -8.90 1.51 -1.17
C HIS A 183 -8.14 2.73 -0.65
N ALA A 184 -8.63 3.92 -0.97
CA ALA A 184 -8.01 5.17 -0.55
C ALA A 184 -8.82 5.89 0.52
N VAL A 185 -8.12 6.48 1.49
CA VAL A 185 -8.68 7.37 2.51
C VAL A 185 -7.83 8.63 2.57
N ARG A 186 -8.48 9.78 2.45
CA ARG A 186 -7.84 11.09 2.64
C ARG A 186 -7.99 11.54 4.08
N ILE A 187 -6.86 11.86 4.69
CA ILE A 187 -6.72 12.25 6.10
C ILE A 187 -6.15 13.67 6.15
N GLU A 188 -6.84 14.59 6.81
CA GLU A 188 -6.45 16.00 6.92
C GLU A 188 -6.42 16.47 8.38
N ALA A 189 -5.54 17.40 8.73
CA ALA A 189 -5.43 17.98 10.07
C ALA A 189 -6.64 18.87 10.44
#